data_AF-A3Z2M1-F1
#
_entry.id   AF-A3Z2M1-F1
#
_cell.length_a   1.000
_cell.length_b   1.000
_cell.length_c   1.000
_cell.angle_alpha   90.00
_cell.angle_beta   90.00
_cell.angle_gamma   90.00
#
_symmetry.space_group_name_H-M   'P 1'
#
loop_
_entity.id
_entity.type
_entity.pdbx_description
1 polymer ?
#
loop_
_entity_poly.entity_id
_entity_poly.type
_entity_poly.pdbx_seq_one_letter_code
_entity_poly.pdbx_strand_id
1 'polypeptide(L)' 'SERINRLSSHLQNNIHDFSSRQGLLKMIGRRKRLLNYMRSKSEQRYSETISKLGIRG' A
#
# COMPACT_ATOMS: atom_id res chain seq x y z
N SER A 1 5.39 -0.62 4.48
CA SER A 1 5.23 -1.03 3.06
C SER A 1 5.73 -2.43 2.76
N GLU A 2 6.64 -2.98 3.57
CA GLU A 2 7.30 -4.26 3.33
C GLU A 2 6.35 -5.45 3.11
N ARG A 3 5.26 -5.57 3.88
CA ARG A 3 4.27 -6.65 3.70
C ARG A 3 3.59 -6.63 2.32
N ILE A 4 3.27 -5.45 1.79
CA ILE A 4 2.67 -5.29 0.46
C ILE A 4 3.67 -5.73 -0.61
N ASN A 5 4.93 -5.33 -0.49
CA ASN A 5 5.99 -5.70 -1.43
C ASN A 5 6.23 -7.22 -1.42
N ARG A 6 6.36 -7.83 -0.24
CA ARG A 6 6.51 -9.28 -0.09
C ARG A 6 5.34 -10.06 -0.70
N LEU A 7 4.10 -9.64 -0.43
CA LEU A 7 2.93 -10.31 -1.02
C LEU A 7 2.86 -10.12 -2.53
N SER A 8 3.27 -8.95 -3.03
CA SER A 8 3.30 -8.67 -4.46
C SER A 8 4.25 -9.62 -5.18
N SER A 9 5.46 -9.82 -4.65
CA SER A 9 6.43 -10.79 -5.18
C SER A 9 5.93 -12.24 -5.06
N HIS A 10 5.30 -12.60 -3.95
CA HIS A 10 4.68 -13.93 -3.77
C HIS A 10 3.64 -14.23 -4.85
N LEU A 11 2.77 -13.27 -5.16
CA LEU A 11 1.69 -13.42 -6.14
C LEU A 11 2.17 -13.43 -7.60
N GLN A 12 3.39 -12.96 -7.89
CA GLN A 12 3.97 -13.09 -9.24
C GLN A 12 4.21 -14.56 -9.59
N ASN A 13 4.65 -15.37 -8.62
CA ASN A 13 4.86 -16.80 -8.80
C ASN A 13 3.58 -17.62 -8.54
N ASN A 14 2.64 -17.10 -7.76
CA ASN A 14 1.40 -17.78 -7.35
C ASN A 14 0.16 -17.11 -7.93
N ILE A 15 0.02 -17.14 -9.26
CA ILE A 15 -1.05 -16.43 -9.97
C ILE A 15 -2.47 -16.86 -9.55
N HIS A 16 -2.64 -18.11 -9.13
CA HIS A 16 -3.91 -18.72 -8.70
C HIS A 16 -4.23 -18.52 -7.21
N ASP A 17 -3.36 -17.84 -6.44
CA ASP A 17 -3.64 -17.53 -5.04
C ASP A 17 -4.57 -16.30 -4.93
N PHE A 18 -5.86 -16.54 -5.16
CA PHE A 18 -6.90 -15.51 -5.13
C PHE A 18 -7.15 -14.97 -3.72
N SER A 19 -7.05 -15.82 -2.69
CA SER A 19 -7.25 -15.45 -1.28
C SER A 19 -6.20 -14.43 -0.82
N SER A 20 -4.93 -14.67 -1.11
CA SER A 20 -3.84 -13.71 -0.81
C SER A 20 -3.98 -12.43 -1.62
N ARG A 21 -4.41 -12.52 -2.90
CA ARG A 21 -4.70 -11.34 -3.73
C ARG A 21 -5.79 -10.46 -3.12
N GLN A 22 -6.86 -11.04 -2.60
CA GLN A 22 -7.90 -10.28 -1.90
C GLN A 22 -7.37 -9.61 -0.63
N GLY A 23 -6.52 -10.32 0.13
CA GLY A 23 -5.80 -9.74 1.27
C GLY A 23 -4.93 -8.54 0.88
N LEU A 24 -4.20 -8.65 -0.24
CA LEU A 24 -3.38 -7.57 -0.79
C LEU A 24 -4.22 -6.34 -1.13
N LEU A 25 -5.33 -6.51 -1.85
CA LEU A 25 -6.23 -5.42 -2.21
C LEU A 25 -6.79 -4.70 -0.98
N LYS A 26 -7.19 -5.45 0.06
CA LYS A 26 -7.63 -4.88 1.34
C LYS A 26 -6.53 -4.04 2.01
N MET A 27 -5.28 -4.52 2.01
CA MET A 27 -4.14 -3.79 2.57
C MET A 27 -3.85 -2.49 1.79
N ILE A 28 -3.86 -2.54 0.46
CA ILE A 28 -3.66 -1.37 -0.40
C ILE A 28 -4.78 -0.34 -0.16
N GLY A 29 -6.04 -0.78 -0.12
CA GLY A 29 -7.19 0.09 0.13
C GLY A 29 -7.16 0.75 1.51
N ARG A 30 -6.72 0.03 2.56
CA ARG A 30 -6.50 0.62 3.89
C ARG A 30 -5.38 1.67 3.86
N ARG A 31 -4.26 1.37 3.21
CA ARG A 31 -3.14 2.32 3.06
C ARG A 31 -3.58 3.60 2.35
N LYS A 32 -4.33 3.48 1.25
CA LYS A 32 -4.86 4.63 0.49
C LYS A 32 -5.75 5.52 1.37
N ARG A 33 -6.65 4.92 2.16
CA ARG A 33 -7.51 5.67 3.10
C ARG A 33 -6.71 6.44 4.16
N LEU A 34 -5.68 5.80 4.73
CA LEU A 34 -4.81 6.45 5.72
C LEU A 34 -4.00 7.60 5.10
N LEU A 35 -3.46 7.41 3.90
CA LEU A 35 -2.74 8.48 3.19
C LEU A 35 -3.65 9.66 2.84
N ASN A 36 -4.88 9.40 2.40
CA ASN A 36 -5.87 10.45 2.14
C ASN A 36 -6.23 11.22 3.41
N TYR A 37 -6.39 10.52 4.54
CA TYR A 37 -6.62 11.14 5.84
C TYR A 37 -5.42 12.01 6.28
N MET A 38 -4.19 11.53 6.07
CA MET A 38 -3.00 12.33 6.36
C MET A 38 -2.93 13.57 5.48
N ARG A 39 -3.23 13.44 4.17
CA ARG A 39 -3.25 14.56 3.23
C ARG A 39 -4.28 15.62 3.61
N SER A 40 -5.48 15.23 4.04
CA SER A 40 -6.51 16.18 4.46
C SER A 40 -6.17 16.93 5.75
N LYS A 41 -5.30 16.36 6.60
CA LYS A 41 -4.84 17.00 7.84
C LYS A 41 -3.57 17.84 7.64
N SER A 42 -2.64 17.39 6.80
CA SER A 42 -1.39 18.07 6.52
C SER A 42 -0.76 17.53 5.25
N GLU A 43 -0.66 18.40 4.24
CA GLU A 43 -0.02 18.07 2.98
C GLU A 43 1.49 17.81 3.15
N GLN A 44 2.16 18.57 4.03
CA GLN A 44 3.57 18.36 4.35
C GLN A 44 3.83 16.95 4.88
N ARG A 45 3.06 16.50 5.89
CA ARG A 45 3.23 15.16 6.47
C ARG A 45 2.96 14.06 5.44
N TYR A 46 2.00 14.28 4.54
CA TYR A 46 1.72 13.37 3.43
C TYR A 46 2.92 13.26 2.48
N SER A 47 3.47 14.39 2.03
CA SER A 47 4.62 14.43 1.11
C SER A 47 5.88 13.81 1.73
N GLU A 48 6.17 14.10 3.00
CA GLU A 48 7.27 13.47 3.73
C GLU A 48 7.10 11.95 3.85
N THR A 49 5.87 11.49 4.15
CA THR A 49 5.58 10.07 4.32
C THR A 49 5.68 9.30 3.01
N ILE A 50 5.19 9.89 1.92
CA ILE A 50 5.31 9.30 0.58
C ILE A 50 6.77 9.24 0.13
N SER A 51 7.53 10.31 0.35
CA SER A 51 8.95 10.36 0.01
C SER A 51 9.74 9.31 0.78
N LYS A 52 9.55 9.23 2.11
CA LYS A 52 10.20 8.24 2.97
C LYS A 52 9.89 6.79 2.59
N LEU A 53 8.65 6.52 2.16
CA LEU A 53 8.21 5.15 1.86
C LEU A 53 8.36 4.76 0.37
N GLY A 54 8.79 5.69 -0.49
CA GLY A 54 8.91 5.46 -1.93
C GLY A 54 7.58 5.08 -2.60
N ILE A 55 6.45 5.47 -2.02
CA ILE A 55 5.12 5.10 -2.54
C ILE A 55 4.70 6.16 -3.56
N ARG A 56 4.72 5.84 -4.85
CA ARG A 56 4.04 6.67 -5.85
C ARG A 56 2.53 6.40 -5.78
N GLY A 57 1.77 7.50 -5.74
CA GLY A 57 0.31 7.49 -5.77
C GLY A 57 -0.22 6.99 -7.10
#